data_AF-K2E6X7-F1
#
_entry.id   AF-K2E6X7-F1
#
_cell.length_a   1.000
_cell.length_b   1.000
_cell.length_c   1.000
_cell.angle_alpha   90.00
_cell.angle_beta   90.00
_cell.angle_gamma   90.00
#
_symmetry.space_group_name_H-M   'P 1'
#
loop_
_entity.id
_entity.type
_entity.pdbx_description
1 polymer ?
#
loop_
_entity_poly.entity_id
_entity_poly.type
_entity_poly.pdbx_seq_one_letter_code
_entity_poly.pdbx_strand_id
1 'polypeptide(L)'
;MDLSILLNWIQSISQNIFAAILISLFVILVPKLKKRTIRKLFLSDDKKAYDIVCTTIEYQNTPYHGCRPVTAYGELLALAELYSTFNELGGVGKFVNLVRMSSKESFSNERLQNNLIIIGGSTYNRVSKLFSEKCNSGWKIISDDNLKEITDGNYSYTFRDNGEIFKAEKDFESNRITLDYGLITKFKNPFNIESTVIFIDGLHTYGLIGAAKAMSPSVIKKYQKIFNHFRDDSFQILVKCNVIDLEVCIDTIRYFKL
;
A
#
# COMPACT_ATOMS: atom_id res chain seq x y z
N MET A 1 -55.50 -11.42 36.47
CA MET A 1 -54.52 -10.70 35.65
C MET A 1 -55.12 -10.57 34.27
N ASP A 2 -55.22 -9.34 33.75
CA ASP A 2 -55.88 -9.10 32.46
C ASP A 2 -55.06 -9.74 31.33
N LEU A 3 -55.74 -10.49 30.46
CA LEU A 3 -55.14 -11.19 29.31
C LEU A 3 -54.43 -10.19 28.37
N SER A 4 -54.94 -8.96 28.30
CA SER A 4 -54.36 -7.86 27.53
C SER A 4 -52.95 -7.49 28.01
N ILE A 5 -52.73 -7.49 29.33
CA ILE A 5 -51.45 -7.17 29.95
C ILE A 5 -50.43 -8.26 29.63
N LEU A 6 -50.83 -9.53 29.73
CA LEU A 6 -49.96 -10.66 29.40
C LEU A 6 -49.54 -10.65 27.92
N LEU A 7 -50.48 -10.36 27.01
CA LEU A 7 -50.20 -10.27 25.57
C LEU A 7 -49.23 -9.12 25.24
N ASN A 8 -49.42 -7.95 25.86
CA ASN A 8 -48.51 -6.82 25.70
C ASN A 8 -47.09 -7.14 26.21
N TRP A 9 -46.98 -7.87 27.32
CA TRP A 9 -45.70 -8.34 27.84
C TRP A 9 -45.00 -9.32 26.89
N ILE A 10 -45.71 -10.32 26.36
CA ILE A 10 -45.16 -11.27 25.39
C ILE A 10 -44.72 -10.55 24.10
N GLN A 11 -45.52 -9.59 23.63
CA GLN A 11 -45.18 -8.80 22.45
C GLN A 11 -43.93 -7.94 22.67
N SER A 12 -43.81 -7.28 23.83
CA SER A 12 -42.62 -6.51 24.19
C SER A 12 -41.36 -7.38 24.30
N ILE A 13 -41.46 -8.55 24.95
CA ILE A 13 -40.35 -9.50 25.07
C ILE A 13 -39.91 -9.99 23.69
N SER A 14 -40.85 -10.37 22.83
CA SER A 14 -40.53 -10.85 21.47
C SER A 14 -39.87 -9.76 20.61
N GLN A 15 -40.33 -8.51 20.70
CA GLN A 15 -39.70 -7.37 20.04
C GLN A 15 -38.26 -7.13 20.53
N ASN A 16 -38.04 -7.20 21.84
CA ASN A 16 -36.70 -7.02 22.42
C ASN A 16 -35.73 -8.14 22.02
N ILE A 17 -36.19 -9.39 22.01
CA ILE A 17 -35.39 -10.54 21.54
C ILE A 17 -35.05 -10.38 20.06
N PHE A 18 -36.04 -10.02 19.23
CA PHE A 18 -35.82 -9.80 17.81
C PHE A 18 -34.82 -8.66 17.54
N ALA A 19 -34.93 -7.54 18.27
CA ALA A 19 -33.99 -6.44 18.18
C ALA A 19 -32.56 -6.86 18.59
N ALA A 20 -32.42 -7.61 19.69
CA ALA A 20 -31.14 -8.14 20.14
C ALA A 20 -30.49 -9.09 19.12
N ILE A 21 -31.29 -9.94 18.47
CA ILE A 21 -30.83 -10.82 17.39
C ILE A 21 -30.35 -9.99 16.20
N LEU A 22 -31.13 -9.00 15.75
CA LEU A 22 -30.75 -8.12 14.64
C LEU A 22 -29.47 -7.35 14.92
N ILE A 23 -29.32 -6.78 16.12
CA ILE A 23 -28.10 -6.07 16.54
C ILE A 23 -26.92 -7.04 16.54
N SER A 24 -27.08 -8.23 17.11
CA SER A 24 -26.02 -9.25 17.16
C SER A 24 -25.60 -9.68 15.74
N LEU A 25 -26.56 -9.93 14.85
CA LEU A 25 -26.30 -10.21 13.44
C LEU A 25 -25.57 -9.05 12.77
N PHE A 26 -25.97 -7.81 13.03
CA PHE A 26 -25.31 -6.64 12.46
C PHE A 26 -23.86 -6.51 12.96
N VAL A 27 -23.62 -6.68 14.25
CA VAL A 27 -22.28 -6.67 14.87
C VAL A 27 -21.40 -7.77 14.31
N ILE A 28 -21.95 -8.95 14.01
CA ILE A 28 -21.19 -10.08 13.46
C ILE A 28 -20.97 -9.96 11.94
N LEU A 29 -22.00 -9.59 11.19
CA LEU A 29 -21.99 -9.63 9.72
C LEU A 29 -21.35 -8.39 9.11
N VAL A 30 -21.58 -7.20 9.65
CA VAL A 30 -21.08 -5.95 9.06
C VAL A 30 -19.55 -5.90 9.00
N PRO A 31 -18.80 -6.30 10.05
CA PRO A 31 -17.35 -6.38 9.95
C PRO A 31 -16.88 -7.38 8.90
N LYS A 32 -17.53 -8.55 8.81
CA LYS A 32 -17.20 -9.58 7.80
C LYS A 32 -17.43 -9.09 6.37
N LEU A 33 -18.56 -8.42 6.12
CA LEU A 33 -18.90 -7.82 4.83
C LEU A 33 -17.90 -6.71 4.46
N LYS A 34 -17.54 -5.84 5.41
CA LYS A 34 -16.54 -4.79 5.21
C LYS A 34 -15.16 -5.37 4.88
N LYS A 35 -14.71 -6.38 5.63
CA LYS A 35 -13.45 -7.09 5.33
C LYS A 35 -13.46 -7.73 3.94
N ARG A 36 -14.59 -8.32 3.52
CA ARG A 36 -14.76 -8.89 2.18
C ARG A 36 -14.60 -7.82 1.09
N THR A 37 -15.18 -6.64 1.28
CA THR A 37 -15.06 -5.53 0.32
C THR A 37 -13.62 -5.04 0.20
N ILE A 38 -12.92 -4.84 1.32
CA ILE A 38 -11.52 -4.40 1.30
C ILE A 38 -10.62 -5.50 0.70
N ARG A 39 -10.88 -6.77 1.02
CA ARG A 39 -10.17 -7.91 0.43
C ARG A 39 -10.27 -7.96 -1.10
N LYS A 40 -11.43 -7.61 -1.67
CA LYS A 40 -11.63 -7.50 -3.13
C LYS A 40 -10.79 -6.39 -3.79
N LEU A 41 -10.27 -5.43 -3.02
CA LEU A 41 -9.37 -4.40 -3.55
C LEU A 41 -7.97 -4.98 -3.84
N PHE A 42 -7.55 -5.99 -3.05
CA PHE A 42 -6.22 -6.61 -3.16
C PHE A 42 -6.21 -7.90 -3.97
N LEU A 43 -7.27 -8.70 -3.86
CA LEU A 43 -7.42 -9.95 -4.58
C LEU A 43 -8.54 -9.76 -5.59
N SER A 44 -8.21 -9.81 -6.88
CA SER A 44 -9.25 -9.96 -7.91
C SER A 44 -10.12 -11.19 -7.58
N ASP A 45 -11.36 -11.21 -8.06
CA ASP A 45 -12.29 -12.32 -7.80
C ASP A 45 -11.73 -13.69 -8.26
N ASP A 46 -10.67 -13.68 -9.07
CA ASP A 46 -9.98 -14.84 -9.65
C ASP A 46 -9.21 -15.72 -8.66
N LYS A 47 -9.08 -15.35 -7.38
CA LYS A 47 -8.36 -16.12 -6.33
C LYS A 47 -6.90 -16.48 -6.67
N LYS A 48 -6.33 -15.95 -7.76
CA LYS A 48 -4.93 -16.17 -8.15
C LYS A 48 -4.02 -15.51 -7.12
N ALA A 49 -2.97 -16.21 -6.73
CA ALA A 49 -2.02 -15.70 -5.76
C ALA A 49 -1.22 -14.50 -6.32
N TYR A 50 -0.80 -13.60 -5.43
CA TYR A 50 0.17 -12.55 -5.72
C TYR A 50 1.55 -13.01 -5.31
N ASP A 51 2.52 -12.84 -6.19
CA ASP A 51 3.94 -12.91 -5.85
C ASP A 51 4.38 -11.53 -5.32
N ILE A 52 4.83 -11.46 -4.07
CA ILE A 52 5.40 -10.22 -3.53
C ILE A 52 6.89 -10.19 -3.83
N VAL A 53 7.32 -9.17 -4.58
CA VAL A 53 8.71 -8.93 -4.92
C VAL A 53 9.25 -7.80 -4.04
N CYS A 54 10.19 -8.15 -3.17
CA CYS A 54 10.83 -7.22 -2.25
C CYS A 54 12.34 -7.47 -2.31
N THR A 55 13.12 -6.40 -2.50
CA THR A 55 14.58 -6.46 -2.45
C THR A 55 15.10 -5.95 -1.12
N THR A 56 16.10 -6.62 -0.56
CA THR A 56 16.83 -6.10 0.60
C THR A 56 18.21 -5.63 0.16
N ILE A 57 18.53 -4.37 0.46
CA ILE A 57 19.86 -3.82 0.23
C ILE A 57 20.79 -4.42 1.30
N GLU A 58 21.96 -4.90 0.88
CA GLU A 58 23.00 -5.31 1.84
C GLU A 58 23.45 -4.08 2.64
N TYR A 59 23.57 -4.19 3.97
CA TYR A 59 23.90 -3.08 4.87
C TYR A 59 25.07 -2.22 4.38
N GLN A 60 26.13 -2.86 3.87
CA GLN A 60 27.32 -2.24 3.31
C GLN A 60 27.11 -1.35 2.07
N ASN A 61 25.95 -1.45 1.41
CA ASN A 61 25.58 -0.64 0.25
C ASN A 61 24.52 0.43 0.59
N THR A 62 24.24 0.65 1.88
CA THR A 62 23.24 1.64 2.29
C THR A 62 23.88 3.03 2.41
N PRO A 63 23.24 4.09 1.86
CA PRO A 63 23.74 5.46 2.03
C PRO A 63 23.87 5.82 3.52
N TYR A 64 24.89 6.63 3.83
CA TYR A 64 25.34 7.01 5.18
C TYR A 64 24.25 7.01 6.28
N HIS A 65 24.46 6.19 7.32
CA HIS A 65 23.52 5.96 8.43
C HIS A 65 23.08 7.21 9.23
N GLY A 66 23.78 8.33 9.09
CA GLY A 66 23.50 9.56 9.84
C GLY A 66 22.14 10.20 9.49
N CYS A 67 21.67 10.07 8.25
CA CYS A 67 20.43 10.71 7.80
C CYS A 67 19.21 9.80 7.82
N ARG A 68 19.39 8.47 7.79
CA ARG A 68 18.28 7.50 7.64
C ARG A 68 18.55 6.17 8.38
N PRO A 69 18.23 6.08 9.68
CA PRO A 69 18.48 4.85 10.45
C PRO A 69 17.70 3.63 9.92
N VAL A 70 16.64 3.86 9.14
CA VAL A 70 15.73 2.83 8.63
C VAL A 70 15.99 2.40 7.18
N THR A 71 16.89 3.05 6.43
CA THR A 71 17.01 2.82 4.97
C THR A 71 17.46 1.43 4.56
N ALA A 72 18.19 0.72 5.41
CA ALA A 72 18.53 -0.69 5.16
C ALA A 72 17.31 -1.64 5.21
N TYR A 73 16.23 -1.22 5.86
CA TYR A 73 15.08 -2.05 6.21
C TYR A 73 13.77 -1.53 5.65
N GLY A 74 13.78 -0.49 4.81
CA GLY A 74 12.56 0.18 4.36
C GLY A 74 11.58 -0.74 3.66
N GLU A 75 12.06 -1.54 2.71
CA GLU A 75 11.24 -2.52 2.00
C GLU A 75 10.75 -3.63 2.92
N LEU A 76 11.53 -4.02 3.93
CA LEU A 76 11.12 -5.02 4.93
C LEU A 76 10.04 -4.48 5.87
N LEU A 77 10.14 -3.22 6.29
CA LEU A 77 9.12 -2.54 7.10
C LEU A 77 7.83 -2.37 6.30
N ALA A 78 7.92 -1.94 5.05
CA ALA A 78 6.77 -1.85 4.14
C ALA A 78 6.14 -3.23 3.89
N LEU A 79 6.97 -4.27 3.73
CA LEU A 79 6.50 -5.65 3.62
C LEU A 79 5.76 -6.10 4.88
N ALA A 80 6.29 -5.79 6.07
CA ALA A 80 5.66 -6.12 7.34
C ALA A 80 4.29 -5.43 7.50
N GLU A 81 4.18 -4.16 7.10
CA GLU A 81 2.91 -3.41 7.09
C GLU A 81 1.87 -4.03 6.14
N LEU A 82 2.30 -4.42 4.94
CA LEU A 82 1.43 -5.12 3.98
C LEU A 82 1.02 -6.50 4.50
N TYR A 83 1.93 -7.26 5.12
CA TYR A 83 1.60 -8.54 5.74
C TYR A 83 0.60 -8.41 6.87
N SER A 84 0.78 -7.41 7.74
CA SER A 84 -0.17 -7.08 8.80
C SER A 84 -1.56 -6.81 8.22
N THR A 85 -1.62 -5.99 7.16
CA THR A 85 -2.84 -5.69 6.41
C THR A 85 -3.49 -6.98 5.85
N PHE A 86 -2.73 -7.85 5.19
CA PHE A 86 -3.24 -9.10 4.62
C PHE A 86 -3.77 -10.07 5.68
N ASN A 87 -3.12 -10.11 6.84
CA ASN A 87 -3.57 -10.92 7.97
C ASN A 87 -4.88 -10.38 8.55
N GLU A 88 -4.99 -9.06 8.74
CA GLU A 88 -6.21 -8.42 9.27
C GLU A 88 -7.43 -8.66 8.36
N LEU A 89 -7.20 -8.72 7.05
CA LEU A 89 -8.23 -8.99 6.02
C LEU A 89 -8.70 -10.45 5.95
N GLY A 90 -8.30 -11.30 6.90
CA GLY A 90 -8.90 -12.62 7.09
C GLY A 90 -8.37 -13.66 6.10
N GLY A 91 -7.04 -13.83 6.06
CA GLY A 91 -6.38 -14.92 5.35
C GLY A 91 -6.00 -14.62 3.91
N VAL A 92 -5.83 -13.34 3.54
CA VAL A 92 -5.22 -12.96 2.26
C VAL A 92 -3.82 -13.53 2.13
N GLY A 93 -3.10 -13.73 3.24
CA GLY A 93 -1.78 -14.38 3.27
C GLY A 93 -1.72 -15.77 2.64
N LYS A 94 -2.85 -16.50 2.53
CA LYS A 94 -2.91 -17.79 1.80
C LYS A 94 -2.84 -17.63 0.27
N PHE A 95 -3.06 -16.42 -0.23
CA PHE A 95 -3.05 -16.04 -1.64
C PHE A 95 -1.87 -15.13 -1.95
N VAL A 96 -0.86 -15.15 -1.10
CA VAL A 96 0.33 -14.32 -1.21
C VAL A 96 1.54 -15.22 -1.06
N ASN A 97 2.29 -15.34 -2.14
CA ASN A 97 3.57 -16.01 -2.15
C ASN A 97 4.66 -14.96 -1.94
N LEU A 98 5.41 -15.05 -0.84
CA LEU A 98 6.56 -14.18 -0.67
C LEU A 98 7.67 -14.59 -1.62
N VAL A 99 8.12 -13.66 -2.45
CA VAL A 99 9.30 -13.83 -3.29
C VAL A 99 10.31 -12.80 -2.87
N ARG A 100 11.04 -13.13 -1.80
CA ARG A 100 12.17 -12.30 -1.40
C ARG A 100 13.24 -12.44 -2.47
N MET A 101 13.61 -11.32 -3.08
CA MET A 101 14.71 -11.28 -4.02
C MET A 101 15.94 -10.72 -3.33
N SER A 102 17.03 -11.48 -3.37
CA SER A 102 18.35 -10.88 -3.23
C SER A 102 18.65 -10.04 -4.48
N SER A 103 19.43 -8.96 -4.33
CA SER A 103 19.92 -8.16 -5.48
C SER A 103 20.69 -8.98 -6.53
N LYS A 104 21.16 -10.17 -6.14
CA LYS A 104 21.94 -11.12 -6.96
C LYS A 104 21.09 -12.17 -7.68
N GLU A 105 19.84 -12.38 -7.29
CA GLU A 105 18.99 -13.42 -7.87
C GLU A 105 18.18 -12.90 -9.07
N SER A 106 18.06 -13.71 -10.11
CA SER A 106 17.18 -13.41 -11.26
C SER A 106 15.74 -13.84 -10.95
N PHE A 107 14.79 -12.92 -11.10
CA PHE A 107 13.38 -13.29 -11.07
C PHE A 107 13.05 -14.10 -12.32
N SER A 108 12.49 -15.30 -12.15
CA SER A 108 12.18 -16.18 -13.28
C SER A 108 11.17 -15.51 -14.23
N ASN A 109 11.39 -15.65 -15.54
CA ASN A 109 10.50 -15.08 -16.57
C ASN A 109 9.05 -15.57 -16.46
N GLU A 110 8.82 -16.81 -16.01
CA GLU A 110 7.47 -17.34 -15.80
C GLU A 110 6.71 -16.56 -14.72
N ARG A 111 7.37 -16.26 -13.59
CA ARG A 111 6.77 -15.48 -12.50
C ARG A 111 6.51 -14.04 -12.87
N LEU A 112 7.21 -13.47 -13.86
CA LEU A 112 6.90 -12.13 -14.38
C LEU A 112 5.48 -12.04 -14.93
N GLN A 113 4.84 -13.16 -15.29
CA GLN A 113 3.48 -13.21 -15.83
C GLN A 113 2.40 -13.33 -14.74
N ASN A 114 2.79 -13.47 -13.47
CA ASN A 114 1.85 -13.61 -12.35
C ASN A 114 1.23 -12.26 -11.94
N ASN A 115 0.29 -12.31 -10.99
CA ASN A 115 -0.08 -11.11 -10.23
C ASN A 115 1.10 -10.74 -9.33
N LEU A 116 1.50 -9.48 -9.33
CA LEU A 116 2.69 -9.02 -8.63
C LEU A 116 2.37 -7.87 -7.68
N ILE A 117 2.96 -7.91 -6.49
CA ILE A 117 3.12 -6.74 -5.63
C ILE A 117 4.61 -6.45 -5.55
N ILE A 118 5.06 -5.35 -6.12
CA ILE A 118 6.47 -4.98 -6.14
C ILE A 118 6.67 -3.86 -5.11
N ILE A 119 7.60 -4.07 -4.18
CA ILE A 119 7.92 -3.14 -3.10
C ILE A 119 9.30 -2.53 -3.36
N GLY A 120 9.36 -1.20 -3.31
CA GLY A 120 10.59 -0.43 -3.45
C GLY A 120 10.90 0.02 -4.88
N GLY A 121 11.73 1.05 -4.97
CA GLY A 121 12.06 1.76 -6.20
C GLY A 121 13.07 1.05 -7.11
N SER A 122 13.20 1.59 -8.33
CA SER A 122 14.00 1.02 -9.42
C SER A 122 15.52 1.08 -9.20
N THR A 123 15.98 1.83 -8.20
CA THR A 123 17.40 1.98 -7.88
C THR A 123 18.03 0.65 -7.47
N TYR A 124 17.35 -0.12 -6.62
CA TYR A 124 17.87 -1.38 -6.07
C TYR A 124 16.98 -2.60 -6.39
N ASN A 125 15.75 -2.38 -6.86
CA ASN A 125 14.84 -3.43 -7.28
C ASN A 125 14.84 -3.56 -8.81
N ARG A 126 15.49 -4.61 -9.33
CA ARG A 126 15.58 -4.87 -10.79
C ARG A 126 14.21 -5.13 -11.43
N VAL A 127 13.30 -5.76 -10.69
CA VAL A 127 11.93 -5.99 -11.16
C VAL A 127 11.19 -4.67 -11.22
N SER A 128 11.31 -3.83 -10.19
CA SER A 128 10.80 -2.46 -10.21
C SER A 128 11.29 -1.70 -11.44
N LYS A 129 12.60 -1.72 -11.70
CA LYS A 129 13.20 -1.07 -12.89
C LYS A 129 12.58 -1.59 -14.18
N LEU A 130 12.55 -2.90 -14.37
CA LEU A 130 11.98 -3.55 -15.56
C LEU A 130 10.52 -3.14 -15.81
N PHE A 131 9.68 -3.11 -14.77
CA PHE A 131 8.28 -2.71 -14.89
C PHE A 131 8.14 -1.21 -15.10
N SER A 132 8.95 -0.37 -14.45
CA SER A 132 8.91 1.08 -14.65
C SER A 132 9.29 1.50 -16.07
N GLU A 133 10.18 0.75 -16.74
CA GLU A 133 10.58 1.02 -18.13
C GLU A 133 9.53 0.55 -19.15
N LYS A 134 8.86 -0.58 -18.87
CA LYS A 134 7.84 -1.16 -19.76
C LYS A 134 6.47 -0.51 -19.60
N CYS A 135 6.18 -0.02 -18.41
CA CYS A 135 4.90 0.60 -18.12
C CYS A 135 5.03 2.10 -18.31
N ASN A 136 4.13 2.66 -19.12
CA ASN A 136 4.08 4.09 -19.35
C ASN A 136 3.45 4.80 -18.14
N SER A 137 3.98 4.58 -16.93
CA SER A 137 3.43 5.15 -15.70
C SER A 137 3.42 6.67 -15.80
N GLY A 138 2.30 7.29 -15.41
CA GLY A 138 2.09 8.73 -15.44
C GLY A 138 3.07 9.54 -14.57
N TRP A 139 3.92 8.89 -13.78
CA TRP A 139 4.98 9.53 -13.00
C TRP A 139 6.33 9.03 -13.46
N LYS A 140 7.26 9.97 -13.58
CA LYS A 140 8.68 9.69 -13.65
C LYS A 140 9.28 10.06 -12.29
N ILE A 141 9.99 9.14 -11.68
CA ILE A 141 10.94 9.50 -10.62
C ILE A 141 12.06 10.24 -11.33
N ILE A 142 12.25 11.50 -10.98
CA ILE A 142 13.38 12.28 -11.47
C ILE A 142 14.35 12.39 -10.31
N SER A 143 15.54 11.81 -10.48
CA SER A 143 16.71 12.15 -9.67
C SER A 143 17.34 13.39 -10.26
N ASP A 144 17.60 14.39 -9.43
CA ASP A 144 18.39 15.55 -9.83
C ASP A 144 19.88 15.16 -9.84
N ASP A 145 20.32 14.52 -10.93
CA ASP A 145 21.69 14.00 -11.11
C ASP A 145 22.75 15.11 -11.27
N ASN A 146 22.37 16.40 -11.23
CA ASN A 146 23.32 17.51 -11.32
C ASN A 146 24.11 17.74 -10.02
N LEU A 147 23.76 17.07 -8.92
CA LEU A 147 24.53 17.09 -7.68
C LEU A 147 25.53 15.92 -7.73
N LYS A 148 26.75 16.20 -8.20
CA LYS A 148 27.89 15.26 -8.29
C LYS A 148 28.40 14.72 -6.95
N GLU A 149 27.75 15.05 -5.85
CA GLU A 149 28.04 14.48 -4.54
C GLU A 149 26.88 13.58 -4.16
N ILE A 150 27.19 12.34 -3.81
CA ILE A 150 26.27 11.32 -3.28
C ILE A 150 25.86 11.76 -1.87
N THR A 151 25.27 12.93 -1.74
CA THR A 151 24.58 13.44 -0.57
C THR A 151 23.10 13.31 -0.87
N ASP A 152 22.51 12.21 -0.42
CA ASP A 152 21.07 12.04 -0.21
C ASP A 152 20.19 12.79 -1.23
N GLY A 153 20.18 12.29 -2.47
CA GLY A 153 19.63 12.97 -3.64
C GLY A 153 18.24 13.57 -3.41
N ASN A 154 17.99 14.74 -4.00
CA ASN A 154 16.68 15.37 -4.04
C ASN A 154 15.79 14.60 -5.02
N TYR A 155 15.26 13.45 -4.59
CA TYR A 155 14.28 12.71 -5.36
C TYR A 155 12.98 13.50 -5.44
N SER A 156 12.35 13.46 -6.60
CA SER A 156 11.04 14.06 -6.81
C SER A 156 10.14 13.18 -7.66
N TYR A 157 8.85 13.25 -7.37
CA TYR A 157 7.82 12.72 -8.22
C TYR A 157 7.29 13.87 -9.08
N THR A 158 7.37 13.71 -10.41
CA THR A 158 6.79 14.67 -11.34
C THR A 158 5.61 14.03 -12.05
N PHE A 159 4.43 14.63 -11.92
CA PHE A 159 3.24 14.17 -12.63
C PHE A 159 3.33 14.57 -14.10
N ARG A 160 3.17 13.62 -15.00
CA ARG A 160 3.39 13.85 -16.43
C ARG A 160 2.39 14.82 -17.05
N ASP A 161 1.14 14.79 -16.59
CA ASP A 161 0.05 15.50 -17.27
C ASP A 161 0.09 17.03 -17.03
N ASN A 162 0.47 17.46 -15.82
CA ASN A 162 0.48 18.87 -15.43
C ASN A 162 1.86 19.37 -14.97
N GLY A 163 2.87 18.50 -14.86
CA GLY A 163 4.21 18.86 -14.38
C GLY A 163 4.31 19.13 -12.88
N GLU A 164 3.29 18.82 -12.07
CA GLU A 164 3.32 19.04 -10.62
C GLU A 164 4.43 18.18 -9.99
N ILE A 165 5.26 18.83 -9.15
CA ILE A 165 6.45 18.22 -8.54
C ILE A 165 6.24 18.07 -7.04
N PHE A 166 6.54 16.87 -6.52
CA PHE A 166 6.47 16.55 -5.10
C PHE A 166 7.84 16.12 -4.61
N LYS A 167 8.31 16.74 -3.52
CA LYS A 167 9.63 16.56 -2.94
C LYS A 167 9.51 16.33 -1.44
N ALA A 168 10.37 15.50 -0.88
CA ALA A 168 10.48 15.37 0.57
C ALA A 168 10.94 16.69 1.20
N GLU A 169 10.54 16.93 2.45
CA GLU A 169 11.04 18.04 3.26
C GLU A 169 11.93 17.49 4.37
N LYS A 170 12.95 18.28 4.74
CA LYS A 170 13.88 17.96 5.82
C LYS A 170 13.87 19.08 6.85
N ASP A 171 14.03 18.72 8.10
CA ASP A 171 14.32 19.67 9.17
C ASP A 171 15.73 20.25 8.96
N PHE A 172 15.85 21.58 9.01
CA PHE A 172 17.11 22.26 8.70
C PHE A 172 18.21 21.99 9.73
N GLU A 173 17.87 21.84 11.00
CA GLU A 173 18.84 21.69 12.08
C GLU A 173 19.38 20.26 12.17
N SER A 174 18.49 19.27 12.03
CA SER A 174 18.82 17.85 12.17
C SER A 174 19.06 17.13 10.84
N ASN A 175 18.74 17.77 9.70
CA ASN A 175 18.76 17.18 8.35
C ASN A 175 17.90 15.91 8.23
N ARG A 176 16.92 15.72 9.13
CA ARG A 176 16.01 14.56 9.13
C ARG A 176 14.82 14.82 8.22
N ILE A 177 14.38 13.80 7.49
CA ILE A 177 13.14 13.88 6.70
C ILE A 177 11.96 14.09 7.67
N THR A 178 11.19 15.15 7.46
CA THR A 178 9.97 15.50 8.21
C THR A 178 8.71 15.25 7.39
N LEU A 179 8.84 15.21 6.07
CA LEU A 179 7.76 14.94 5.14
C LEU A 179 8.28 14.14 3.96
N ASP A 180 7.54 13.11 3.57
CA ASP A 180 7.91 12.26 2.45
C ASP A 180 6.68 11.86 1.62
N TYR A 181 6.94 11.33 0.42
CA TYR A 181 5.88 10.88 -0.49
C TYR A 181 6.04 9.41 -0.85
N GLY A 182 4.94 8.68 -0.74
CA GLY A 182 4.76 7.32 -1.23
C GLY A 182 3.88 7.28 -2.47
N LEU A 183 4.05 6.26 -3.30
CA LEU A 183 3.25 6.04 -4.50
C LEU A 183 2.73 4.60 -4.54
N ILE A 184 1.44 4.46 -4.78
CA ILE A 184 0.79 3.17 -5.07
C ILE A 184 0.31 3.23 -6.51
N THR A 185 0.86 2.39 -7.38
CA THR A 185 0.45 2.30 -8.78
C THR A 185 -0.14 0.93 -9.05
N LYS A 186 -1.32 0.85 -9.66
CA LYS A 186 -1.87 -0.39 -10.21
C LYS A 186 -1.93 -0.29 -11.73
N PHE A 187 -1.62 -1.37 -12.43
CA PHE A 187 -1.80 -1.48 -13.87
C PHE A 187 -1.85 -2.96 -14.30
N LYS A 188 -2.27 -3.22 -15.53
CA LYS A 188 -2.23 -4.57 -16.13
C LYS A 188 -0.79 -5.00 -16.40
N ASN A 189 -0.48 -6.25 -16.11
CA ASN A 189 0.88 -6.74 -16.27
C ASN A 189 1.28 -6.77 -17.77
N PRO A 190 2.34 -6.07 -18.19
CA PRO A 190 2.79 -6.04 -19.59
C PRO A 190 3.29 -7.39 -20.12
N PHE A 191 3.59 -8.34 -19.23
CA PHE A 191 3.97 -9.71 -19.59
C PHE A 191 2.76 -10.66 -19.66
N ASN A 192 1.61 -10.25 -19.12
CA ASN A 192 0.35 -11.01 -19.16
C ASN A 192 -0.83 -10.09 -18.82
N ILE A 193 -1.63 -9.70 -19.81
CA ILE A 193 -2.72 -8.72 -19.63
C ILE A 193 -3.82 -9.20 -18.68
N GLU A 194 -3.94 -10.50 -18.45
CA GLU A 194 -4.91 -11.09 -17.50
C GLU A 194 -4.43 -10.98 -16.03
N SER A 195 -3.17 -10.62 -15.81
CA SER A 195 -2.58 -10.42 -14.48
C SER A 195 -2.46 -8.93 -14.14
N THR A 196 -2.36 -8.64 -12.84
CA THR A 196 -2.26 -7.28 -12.30
C THR A 196 -0.91 -7.08 -11.61
N VAL A 197 -0.34 -5.88 -11.76
CA VAL A 197 0.81 -5.43 -10.97
C VAL A 197 0.38 -4.29 -10.07
N ILE A 198 0.77 -4.38 -8.80
CA ILE A 198 0.68 -3.30 -7.82
C ILE A 198 2.10 -2.91 -7.43
N PHE A 199 2.46 -1.67 -7.68
CA PHE A 199 3.72 -1.07 -7.34
C PHE A 199 3.56 -0.24 -6.07
N ILE A 200 4.37 -0.51 -5.04
CA ILE A 200 4.41 0.22 -3.77
C ILE A 200 5.80 0.83 -3.66
N ASP A 201 5.86 2.15 -3.71
CA ASP A 201 7.11 2.90 -3.82
C ASP A 201 7.12 4.13 -2.92
N GLY A 202 8.30 4.74 -2.75
CA GLY A 202 8.43 6.03 -2.11
C GLY A 202 9.68 6.77 -2.56
N LEU A 203 9.67 8.10 -2.46
CA LEU A 203 10.85 8.92 -2.68
C LEU A 203 11.99 8.48 -1.75
N HIS A 204 11.64 8.18 -0.51
CA HIS A 204 12.53 7.54 0.44
C HIS A 204 11.81 6.45 1.23
N THR A 205 12.53 5.89 2.20
CA THR A 205 12.06 4.83 3.09
C THR A 205 10.75 5.19 3.80
N TYR A 206 10.59 6.43 4.25
CA TYR A 206 9.38 6.84 4.97
C TYR A 206 8.17 6.91 4.04
N GLY A 207 8.33 7.44 2.82
CA GLY A 207 7.32 7.45 1.78
C GLY A 207 6.88 6.04 1.40
N LEU A 208 7.83 5.11 1.27
CA LEU A 208 7.54 3.70 0.98
C LEU A 208 6.71 3.06 2.11
N ILE A 209 7.11 3.27 3.36
CA ILE A 209 6.34 2.82 4.54
C ILE A 209 4.97 3.49 4.56
N GLY A 210 4.88 4.78 4.21
CA GLY A 210 3.62 5.53 4.12
C GLY A 210 2.67 4.93 3.09
N ALA A 211 3.18 4.59 1.90
CA ALA A 211 2.41 3.90 0.86
C ALA A 211 1.91 2.52 1.34
N ALA A 212 2.77 1.74 2.01
CA ALA A 212 2.36 0.46 2.60
C ALA A 212 1.30 0.63 3.71
N LYS A 213 1.50 1.58 4.64
CA LYS A 213 0.53 1.90 5.70
C LYS A 213 -0.80 2.40 5.14
N ALA A 214 -0.80 3.08 3.99
CA ALA A 214 -2.03 3.55 3.34
C ALA A 214 -2.95 2.41 2.92
N MET A 215 -2.41 1.22 2.76
CA MET A 215 -3.14 -0.01 2.46
C MET A 215 -3.81 -0.64 3.69
N SER A 216 -3.53 -0.14 4.90
CA SER A 216 -4.15 -0.67 6.11
C SER A 216 -5.68 -0.48 6.11
N PRO A 217 -6.46 -1.39 6.72
CA PRO A 217 -7.92 -1.31 6.68
C PRO A 217 -8.50 -0.02 7.29
N SER A 218 -7.83 0.53 8.31
CA SER A 218 -8.21 1.79 8.95
C SER A 218 -8.08 2.98 7.99
N VAL A 219 -6.98 3.04 7.22
CA VAL A 219 -6.72 4.11 6.26
C VAL A 219 -7.61 3.95 5.02
N ILE A 220 -7.75 2.73 4.49
CA ILE A 220 -8.69 2.44 3.39
C ILE A 220 -10.10 2.88 3.75
N LYS A 221 -10.55 2.62 4.98
CA LYS A 221 -11.85 3.06 5.47
C LYS A 221 -11.96 4.59 5.53
N LYS A 222 -10.92 5.27 6.02
CA LYS A 222 -10.87 6.75 6.10
C LYS A 222 -10.95 7.37 4.70
N TYR A 223 -10.25 6.79 3.72
CA TYR A 223 -10.18 7.30 2.34
C TYR A 223 -10.98 6.44 1.35
N GLN A 224 -12.11 5.86 1.78
CA GLN A 224 -12.86 4.86 1.00
C GLN A 224 -13.22 5.35 -0.41
N LYS A 225 -13.55 6.64 -0.57
CA LYS A 225 -13.86 7.22 -1.90
C LYS A 225 -12.71 7.08 -2.88
N ILE A 226 -11.48 7.31 -2.43
CA ILE A 226 -10.26 7.14 -3.23
C ILE A 226 -10.03 5.65 -3.49
N PHE A 227 -10.10 4.82 -2.45
CA PHE A 227 -9.82 3.38 -2.58
C PHE A 227 -10.90 2.61 -3.36
N ASN A 228 -12.10 3.15 -3.57
CA ASN A 228 -13.09 2.55 -4.47
C ASN A 228 -12.58 2.45 -5.91
N HIS A 229 -11.63 3.32 -6.30
CA HIS A 229 -10.96 3.27 -7.60
C HIS A 229 -9.95 2.13 -7.72
N PHE A 230 -9.71 1.32 -6.68
CA PHE A 230 -8.92 0.08 -6.84
C PHE A 230 -9.53 -0.92 -7.83
N ARG A 231 -10.80 -0.72 -8.19
CA ARG A 231 -11.48 -1.49 -9.23
C ARG A 231 -11.06 -1.08 -10.64
N ASP A 232 -10.48 0.10 -10.81
CA ASP A 232 -9.97 0.56 -12.10
C ASP A 232 -8.78 -0.33 -12.51
N ASP A 233 -8.64 -0.57 -13.82
CA ASP A 233 -7.57 -1.42 -14.35
C ASP A 233 -6.18 -0.79 -14.17
N SER A 234 -6.13 0.54 -14.18
CA SER A 234 -4.93 1.34 -13.97
C SER A 234 -5.21 2.60 -13.18
N PHE A 235 -4.40 2.87 -12.17
CA PHE A 235 -4.46 4.11 -11.41
C PHE A 235 -3.17 4.35 -10.62
N GLN A 236 -3.06 5.56 -10.08
CA GLN A 236 -2.05 5.92 -9.11
C GLN A 236 -2.63 6.63 -7.90
N ILE A 237 -1.99 6.41 -6.76
CA ILE A 237 -2.31 7.08 -5.51
C ILE A 237 -1.01 7.63 -4.93
N LEU A 238 -0.96 8.94 -4.78
CA LEU A 238 0.11 9.63 -4.08
C LEU A 238 -0.26 9.73 -2.60
N VAL A 239 0.66 9.31 -1.73
CA VAL A 239 0.51 9.32 -0.28
C VAL A 239 1.50 10.33 0.28
N LYS A 240 0.99 11.42 0.84
CA LYS A 240 1.80 12.38 1.60
C LYS A 240 1.87 11.90 3.04
N CYS A 241 3.08 11.82 3.60
CA CYS A 241 3.27 11.41 4.97
C CYS A 241 4.18 12.36 5.73
N ASN A 242 3.83 12.62 6.99
CA ASN A 242 4.66 13.32 7.95
C ASN A 242 5.48 12.29 8.72
N VAL A 243 6.71 12.65 9.07
CA VAL A 243 7.63 11.83 9.85
C VAL A 243 7.90 12.53 11.17
N ILE A 244 7.46 11.91 12.26
CA ILE A 244 7.60 12.45 13.62
C ILE A 244 8.28 11.37 14.44
N ASP A 245 9.47 11.65 14.97
CA ASP A 245 10.25 10.69 15.76
C ASP A 245 10.41 9.31 15.10
N LEU A 246 10.68 9.30 13.79
CA LEU A 246 10.79 8.12 12.92
C LEU A 246 9.46 7.39 12.64
N GLU A 247 8.34 7.84 13.22
CA GLU A 247 7.01 7.32 12.91
C GLU A 247 6.43 7.98 11.65
N VAL A 248 5.92 7.14 10.76
CA VAL A 248 5.24 7.60 9.54
C VAL A 248 3.75 7.74 9.78
N CYS A 249 3.26 8.98 9.62
CA CYS A 249 1.87 9.38 9.77
C CYS A 249 1.30 9.84 8.42
N ILE A 250 0.21 9.25 7.96
CA ILE A 250 -0.43 9.62 6.68
C ILE A 250 -1.17 10.95 6.85
N ASP A 251 -0.76 11.95 6.09
CA ASP A 251 -1.36 13.28 6.05
C ASP A 251 -2.51 13.30 5.04
N THR A 252 -2.18 13.17 3.75
CA THR A 252 -3.14 13.22 2.66
C THR A 252 -2.90 12.13 1.61
N ILE A 253 -3.96 11.79 0.90
CA ILE A 253 -3.95 10.82 -0.19
C ILE A 253 -4.61 11.48 -1.40
N ARG A 254 -3.98 11.40 -2.57
CA ARG A 254 -4.51 11.90 -3.84
C ARG A 254 -4.58 10.77 -4.86
N TYR A 255 -5.68 10.71 -5.61
CA TYR A 255 -5.90 9.74 -6.69
C TYR A 255 -5.62 10.38 -8.05
N PHE A 256 -5.00 9.61 -8.93
CA PHE A 256 -4.74 9.95 -10.31
C PHE A 256 -5.19 8.79 -11.19
N LYS A 257 -5.99 9.09 -12.21
CA LYS A 257 -6.35 8.13 -13.24
C LYS A 257 -5.22 8.05 -14.26
N LEU A 258 -4.86 6.82 -14.65
CA LEU A 258 -3.87 6.53 -15.69
C LEU A 258 -4.56 6.28 -17.04
#